data_AF-A0A1V6N8U3-F1
#
_entry.id   AF-A0A1V6N8U3-F1
#
_cell.length_a   1.000
_cell.length_b   1.000
_cell.length_c   1.000
_cell.angle_alpha   90.00
_cell.angle_beta   90.00
_cell.angle_gamma   90.00
#
_symmetry.space_group_name_H-M   'P 1'
#
loop_
_entity.id
_entity.type
_entity.pdbx_description
1 polymer ?
#
loop_
_entity_poly.entity_id
_entity_poly.type
_entity_poly.pdbx_seq_one_letter_code
_entity_poly.pdbx_strand_id
1 'polypeptide(L)'
;MESNLQNDSMDFDRYFLDTFSILAHESDFDKLDETDESRHGEGTMKEPEDRDEDQELQLPYRPGNAPPSPTQAQIDDILRPARPEALRVYGHNTTADDGCWLRLCCTNEESHNALWSANELEEWVTYDGVVLDDESIFGGLDLAAALEIFPERVANEPVNFEVREESLRHAIEHAEKGDWDETPLEPYALYQAECVVTHMYVEDDVAVNGGGLLHVFLDDRGNVVRQWRVQDDGSESNYDGAWFERVWKGDFEGERGEVGPAYQEGGSRGPPYTL
;
A
#
# COMPACT_ATOMS: atom_id res chain seq x y z
N MET A 1 19.69 41.04 -32.37
CA MET A 1 19.06 40.86 -31.04
C MET A 1 19.00 39.36 -30.83
N GLU A 2 20.08 38.83 -30.27
CA GLU A 2 20.20 37.45 -29.80
C GLU A 2 20.28 37.56 -28.28
N SER A 3 19.48 36.79 -27.55
CA SER A 3 19.60 36.65 -26.10
C SER A 3 19.35 35.21 -25.69
N ASN A 4 20.48 34.52 -25.47
CA ASN A 4 20.79 33.50 -24.46
C ASN A 4 19.61 32.87 -23.70
N LEU A 5 19.36 31.60 -23.99
CA LEU A 5 18.85 30.62 -23.02
C LEU A 5 20.06 29.86 -22.48
N GLN A 6 20.39 30.11 -21.21
CA GLN A 6 21.34 29.30 -20.45
C GLN A 6 20.60 28.05 -19.94
N ASN A 7 21.15 26.89 -20.30
CA ASN A 7 20.81 25.58 -19.72
C ASN A 7 21.20 25.56 -18.24
N ASP A 8 20.22 25.36 -17.37
CA ASP A 8 20.44 24.76 -16.06
C ASP A 8 20.05 23.28 -16.15
N SER A 9 21.04 22.48 -16.54
CA SER A 9 21.06 21.03 -16.37
C SER A 9 21.32 20.76 -14.89
N MET A 10 20.29 20.49 -14.10
CA MET A 10 20.48 19.97 -12.74
C MET A 10 21.02 18.54 -12.80
N ASP A 11 22.19 18.34 -12.18
CA ASP A 11 22.91 17.07 -12.01
C ASP A 11 22.07 16.01 -11.27
N PHE A 12 21.22 15.27 -12.00
CA PHE A 12 20.49 14.11 -11.47
C PHE A 12 21.39 12.89 -11.25
N ASP A 13 22.53 12.81 -11.93
CA ASP A 13 23.45 11.65 -11.88
C ASP A 13 24.31 11.57 -10.61
N ARG A 14 24.34 12.63 -9.79
CA ARG A 14 25.22 12.69 -8.61
C ARG A 14 24.61 12.09 -7.34
N TYR A 15 23.29 12.07 -7.21
CA TYR A 15 22.61 11.44 -6.06
C TYR A 15 22.49 9.91 -6.19
N PHE A 16 22.60 9.37 -7.41
CA PHE A 16 22.45 7.93 -7.67
C PHE A 16 23.66 7.10 -7.20
N LEU A 17 24.83 7.71 -7.01
CA LEU A 17 26.07 7.00 -6.67
C LEU A 17 26.44 7.03 -5.18
N ASP A 18 25.90 7.95 -4.38
CA ASP A 18 26.24 8.04 -2.95
C ASP A 18 25.51 6.98 -2.10
N THR A 19 24.30 6.56 -2.48
CA THR A 19 23.55 5.52 -1.76
C THR A 19 24.18 4.12 -1.89
N PHE A 20 24.90 3.84 -2.98
CA PHE A 20 25.55 2.55 -3.20
C PHE A 20 26.95 2.41 -2.58
N SER A 21 27.58 3.52 -2.15
CA SER A 21 28.96 3.51 -1.64
C SER A 21 29.05 3.18 -0.14
N ILE A 22 27.93 3.21 0.60
CA ILE A 22 27.91 2.96 2.06
C ILE A 22 27.86 1.44 2.39
N LEU A 23 27.57 0.58 1.42
CA LEU A 23 27.44 -0.88 1.62
C LEU A 23 28.74 -1.68 1.49
N ALA A 24 29.91 -1.02 1.40
CA ALA A 24 31.20 -1.70 1.26
C ALA A 24 32.25 -1.18 2.25
N HIS A 25 32.03 -1.41 3.56
CA HIS A 25 33.14 -1.66 4.47
C HIS A 25 32.74 -2.57 5.64
N GLU A 26 33.17 -3.82 5.48
CA GLU A 26 33.44 -4.88 6.47
C GLU A 26 33.76 -4.32 7.87
N SER A 27 32.98 -4.66 8.91
CA SER A 27 33.05 -5.91 9.69
C SER A 27 34.42 -6.15 10.34
N ASP A 28 34.59 -5.63 11.55
CA ASP A 28 35.53 -6.17 12.53
C ASP A 28 35.12 -5.65 13.90
N PHE A 29 34.62 -6.51 14.79
CA PHE A 29 34.90 -6.45 16.22
C PHE A 29 34.52 -7.76 16.90
N ASP A 30 35.56 -8.56 17.16
CA ASP A 30 35.56 -9.68 18.09
C ASP A 30 35.29 -9.20 19.53
N LYS A 31 34.47 -9.99 20.24
CA LYS A 31 34.50 -10.35 21.67
C LYS A 31 34.95 -9.30 22.71
N LEU A 32 34.15 -9.14 23.77
CA LEU A 32 34.57 -9.46 25.14
C LEU A 32 33.37 -9.60 26.09
N ASP A 33 33.50 -10.60 26.95
CA ASP A 33 32.65 -11.04 28.06
C ASP A 33 33.06 -10.30 29.35
N GLU A 34 32.14 -10.12 30.29
CA GLU A 34 32.34 -10.11 31.77
C GLU A 34 31.13 -9.46 32.52
N THR A 35 30.34 -10.35 33.15
CA THR A 35 29.76 -10.33 34.51
C THR A 35 29.74 -9.04 35.36
N ASP A 36 28.62 -8.77 36.07
CA ASP A 36 28.55 -8.94 37.55
C ASP A 36 27.13 -8.77 38.15
N GLU A 37 27.03 -9.24 39.40
CA GLU A 37 25.96 -9.77 40.22
C GLU A 37 24.89 -8.84 40.86
N SER A 38 23.71 -9.46 41.05
CA SER A 38 22.88 -9.51 42.27
C SER A 38 22.12 -8.28 42.80
N ARG A 39 20.81 -8.49 43.07
CA ARG A 39 20.22 -8.28 44.41
C ARG A 39 18.84 -8.93 44.56
N HIS A 40 18.71 -9.66 45.67
CA HIS A 40 17.51 -10.32 46.18
C HIS A 40 16.40 -9.36 46.64
N GLY A 41 15.15 -9.83 46.55
CA GLY A 41 14.01 -9.32 47.30
C GLY A 41 12.82 -10.28 47.22
N GLU A 42 12.70 -11.19 48.19
CA GLU A 42 11.52 -12.03 48.42
C GLU A 42 10.33 -11.18 48.90
N GLY A 43 9.16 -11.40 48.32
CA GLY A 43 7.90 -10.75 48.69
C GLY A 43 6.71 -11.67 48.37
N THR A 44 5.97 -12.03 49.40
CA THR A 44 5.00 -13.12 49.49
C THR A 44 3.72 -12.90 48.67
N MET A 45 3.20 -14.01 48.11
CA MET A 45 1.92 -14.13 47.38
C MET A 45 0.71 -13.58 48.14
N LYS A 46 -0.16 -12.88 47.39
CA LYS A 46 -1.62 -12.95 47.56
C LYS A 46 -2.26 -13.02 46.16
N GLU A 47 -2.88 -14.15 45.87
CA GLU A 47 -3.80 -14.34 44.75
C GLU A 47 -5.07 -13.49 44.95
N PRO A 48 -5.61 -12.90 43.89
CA PRO A 48 -7.04 -12.73 43.73
C PRO A 48 -7.57 -13.69 42.67
N GLU A 49 -8.51 -14.52 43.10
CA GLU A 49 -9.35 -15.40 42.30
C GLU A 49 -10.14 -14.63 41.21
N ASP A 50 -10.32 -15.32 40.08
CA ASP A 50 -11.39 -15.20 39.08
C ASP A 50 -11.63 -13.83 38.40
N ARG A 51 -11.01 -13.67 37.23
CA ARG A 51 -11.66 -13.02 36.08
C ARG A 51 -11.41 -13.84 34.81
N ASP A 52 -12.47 -14.48 34.35
CA ASP A 52 -12.63 -14.94 32.97
C ASP A 52 -12.59 -13.72 32.05
N GLU A 53 -11.41 -13.38 31.54
CA GLU A 53 -11.23 -12.47 30.42
C GLU A 53 -10.39 -13.20 29.36
N ASP A 54 -11.07 -13.95 28.48
CA ASP A 54 -10.57 -14.34 27.16
C ASP A 54 -10.41 -13.08 26.29
N GLN A 55 -9.55 -12.16 26.70
CA GLN A 55 -8.90 -11.24 25.79
C GLN A 55 -7.69 -12.00 25.27
N GLU A 56 -7.85 -12.64 24.11
CA GLU A 56 -6.72 -13.05 23.29
C GLU A 56 -5.89 -11.79 22.98
N LEU A 57 -4.93 -11.50 23.85
CA LEU A 57 -3.83 -10.62 23.59
C LEU A 57 -3.17 -11.15 22.31
N GLN A 58 -3.40 -10.46 21.18
CA GLN A 58 -2.67 -10.72 19.95
C GLN A 58 -1.19 -10.53 20.25
N LEU A 59 -0.50 -11.63 20.52
CA LEU A 59 0.93 -11.65 20.74
C LEU A 59 1.62 -11.17 19.45
N PRO A 60 2.75 -10.44 19.57
CA PRO A 60 3.50 -9.99 18.40
C PRO A 60 3.90 -11.17 17.52
N TYR A 61 3.87 -10.95 16.21
CA TYR A 61 4.22 -11.94 15.19
C TYR A 61 5.59 -12.57 15.51
N ARG A 62 5.62 -13.91 15.60
CA ARG A 62 6.86 -14.70 15.70
C ARG A 62 7.01 -15.52 14.42
N PRO A 63 8.18 -15.47 13.74
CA PRO A 63 8.46 -16.36 12.62
C PRO A 63 8.33 -17.82 13.08
N GLY A 64 7.35 -18.54 12.55
CA GLY A 64 7.03 -19.94 12.93
C GLY A 64 5.61 -20.17 13.45
N ASN A 65 4.84 -19.12 13.74
CA ASN A 65 3.42 -19.20 14.13
C ASN A 65 2.46 -18.77 13.02
N ALA A 66 2.92 -18.68 11.77
CA ALA A 66 2.02 -18.40 10.66
C ALA A 66 0.92 -19.48 10.62
N PRO A 67 -0.37 -19.10 10.56
CA PRO A 67 -1.42 -20.08 10.35
C PRO A 67 -1.08 -20.88 9.09
N PRO A 68 -1.31 -22.20 9.09
CA PRO A 68 -0.95 -23.03 7.95
C PRO A 68 -1.63 -22.48 6.70
N SER A 69 -0.83 -22.24 5.64
CA SER A 69 -1.39 -21.86 4.35
C SER A 69 -2.39 -22.92 3.90
N PRO A 70 -3.54 -22.52 3.32
CA PRO A 70 -4.55 -23.47 2.88
C PRO A 70 -3.95 -24.45 1.87
N THR A 71 -4.29 -25.73 1.99
CA THR A 71 -3.86 -26.76 1.03
C THR A 71 -4.48 -26.50 -0.34
N GLN A 72 -3.85 -26.98 -1.42
CA GLN A 72 -4.42 -26.86 -2.77
C GLN A 72 -5.84 -27.43 -2.86
N ALA A 73 -6.15 -28.51 -2.12
CA ALA A 73 -7.51 -29.04 -2.05
C ALA A 73 -8.49 -28.08 -1.35
N GLN A 74 -8.09 -27.42 -0.26
CA GLN A 74 -8.91 -26.38 0.37
C GLN A 74 -9.11 -25.17 -0.54
N ILE A 75 -8.07 -24.77 -1.29
CA ILE A 75 -8.20 -23.72 -2.30
C ILE A 75 -9.21 -24.15 -3.37
N ASP A 76 -9.10 -25.38 -3.87
CA ASP A 76 -9.89 -25.85 -5.01
C ASP A 76 -11.33 -26.21 -4.66
N ASP A 77 -11.57 -26.76 -3.47
CA ASP A 77 -12.86 -27.33 -3.07
C ASP A 77 -13.66 -26.38 -2.16
N ILE A 78 -13.02 -25.41 -1.50
CA ILE A 78 -13.67 -24.48 -0.57
C ILE A 78 -13.58 -23.04 -1.07
N LEU A 79 -12.37 -22.54 -1.35
CA LEU A 79 -12.17 -21.12 -1.68
C LEU A 79 -12.58 -20.79 -3.12
N ARG A 80 -12.26 -21.66 -4.09
CA ARG A 80 -12.59 -21.46 -5.51
C ARG A 80 -14.10 -21.55 -5.79
N PRO A 81 -14.88 -22.45 -5.16
CA PRO A 81 -16.33 -22.49 -5.35
C PRO A 81 -17.05 -21.33 -4.64
N ALA A 82 -16.50 -20.81 -3.53
CA ALA A 82 -17.04 -19.64 -2.85
C ALA A 82 -16.92 -18.36 -3.69
N ARG A 83 -16.00 -18.30 -4.65
CA ARG A 83 -15.89 -17.19 -5.60
C ARG A 83 -17.02 -17.21 -6.63
N PRO A 84 -17.58 -16.03 -6.98
CA PRO A 84 -18.36 -15.86 -8.20
C PRO A 84 -17.62 -16.48 -9.39
N GLU A 85 -18.33 -17.21 -10.24
CA GLU A 85 -17.72 -17.94 -11.36
C GLU A 85 -16.92 -17.01 -12.28
N ALA A 86 -17.41 -15.79 -12.49
CA ALA A 86 -16.75 -14.74 -13.26
C ALA A 86 -15.36 -14.37 -12.73
N LEU A 87 -15.13 -14.45 -11.41
CA LEU A 87 -13.86 -14.07 -10.79
C LEU A 87 -12.82 -15.19 -10.74
N ARG A 88 -13.21 -16.43 -11.08
CA ARG A 88 -12.30 -17.58 -11.01
C ARG A 88 -11.13 -17.48 -11.99
N VAL A 89 -11.30 -16.75 -13.10
CA VAL A 89 -10.24 -16.53 -14.10
C VAL A 89 -9.10 -15.67 -13.56
N TYR A 90 -9.41 -14.75 -12.66
CA TYR A 90 -8.44 -13.82 -12.06
C TYR A 90 -7.69 -14.43 -10.89
N GLY A 91 -8.25 -15.47 -10.27
CA GLY A 91 -7.76 -16.08 -9.05
C GLY A 91 -6.32 -16.61 -9.03
N HIS A 92 -5.68 -16.78 -10.20
CA HIS A 92 -4.31 -17.27 -10.36
C HIS A 92 -3.47 -16.43 -11.34
N ASN A 93 -4.06 -15.45 -12.02
CA ASN A 93 -3.49 -14.83 -13.22
C ASN A 93 -3.41 -13.30 -13.16
N THR A 94 -3.85 -12.66 -12.07
CA THR A 94 -3.70 -11.22 -11.92
C THR A 94 -2.51 -10.93 -11.05
N THR A 95 -1.48 -10.32 -11.63
CA THR A 95 -0.38 -9.75 -10.88
C THR A 95 -0.72 -8.30 -10.54
N ALA A 96 -0.16 -7.75 -9.47
CA ALA A 96 -0.30 -6.33 -9.21
C ALA A 96 0.41 -5.45 -10.24
N ASP A 97 1.25 -6.03 -11.10
CA ASP A 97 1.85 -5.34 -12.25
C ASP A 97 0.79 -4.89 -13.27
N ASP A 98 -0.37 -5.54 -13.28
CA ASP A 98 -1.48 -5.19 -14.18
C ASP A 98 -2.38 -4.13 -13.52
N GLY A 99 -2.75 -3.08 -14.26
CA GLY A 99 -3.76 -2.11 -13.84
C GLY A 99 -5.09 -2.76 -13.48
N CYS A 100 -5.88 -2.15 -12.60
CA CYS A 100 -7.21 -2.65 -12.26
C CYS A 100 -8.25 -1.55 -12.27
N TRP A 101 -9.29 -1.71 -13.10
CA TRP A 101 -10.53 -0.94 -13.05
C TRP A 101 -11.56 -1.66 -12.19
N LEU A 102 -12.19 -0.96 -11.26
CA LEU A 102 -13.30 -1.45 -10.46
C LEU A 102 -14.49 -0.52 -10.57
N ARG A 103 -15.60 -1.04 -11.09
CA ARG A 103 -16.86 -0.30 -11.17
C ARG A 103 -17.75 -0.63 -9.99
N LEU A 104 -17.99 0.38 -9.15
CA LEU A 104 -18.90 0.27 -7.99
C LEU A 104 -20.26 0.91 -8.28
N CYS A 105 -20.31 1.96 -9.12
CA CYS A 105 -21.55 2.64 -9.48
C CYS A 105 -22.02 2.30 -10.91
N CYS A 106 -23.09 1.52 -11.01
CA CYS A 106 -23.68 1.12 -12.30
C CYS A 106 -24.94 1.92 -12.68
N THR A 107 -25.18 3.07 -12.04
CA THR A 107 -26.44 3.82 -12.18
C THR A 107 -26.56 4.60 -13.49
N ASN A 108 -25.45 4.83 -14.19
CA ASN A 108 -25.40 5.64 -15.40
C ASN A 108 -24.42 5.05 -16.45
N GLU A 109 -24.98 4.27 -17.36
CA GLU A 109 -24.23 3.65 -18.47
C GLU A 109 -23.65 4.64 -19.47
N GLU A 110 -24.32 5.78 -19.73
CA GLU A 110 -23.81 6.77 -20.68
C GLU A 110 -22.52 7.41 -20.14
N SER A 111 -22.50 7.77 -18.86
CA SER A 111 -21.30 8.27 -18.18
C SER A 111 -20.20 7.22 -18.12
N HIS A 112 -20.52 5.97 -17.77
CA HIS A 112 -19.56 4.88 -17.76
C HIS A 112 -18.87 4.73 -19.13
N ASN A 113 -19.67 4.64 -20.21
CA ASN A 113 -19.13 4.50 -21.56
C ASN A 113 -18.23 5.69 -21.96
N ALA A 114 -18.59 6.91 -21.55
CA ALA A 114 -17.77 8.10 -21.80
C ALA A 114 -16.44 8.05 -21.02
N LEU A 115 -16.48 7.70 -19.73
CA LEU A 115 -15.29 7.53 -18.89
C LEU A 115 -14.38 6.43 -19.44
N TRP A 116 -14.94 5.26 -19.72
CA TRP A 116 -14.20 4.14 -20.28
C TRP A 116 -13.52 4.52 -21.60
N SER A 117 -14.26 5.11 -22.54
CA SER A 117 -13.71 5.50 -23.85
C SER A 117 -12.58 6.54 -23.74
N ALA A 118 -12.67 7.46 -22.77
CA ALA A 118 -11.63 8.46 -22.55
C ALA A 118 -10.34 7.83 -22.00
N ASN A 119 -10.47 6.85 -21.10
CA ASN A 119 -9.33 6.22 -20.42
C ASN A 119 -8.71 5.06 -21.22
N GLU A 120 -9.48 4.39 -22.08
CA GLU A 120 -8.99 3.34 -22.99
C GLU A 120 -7.93 3.89 -23.96
N LEU A 121 -8.15 5.11 -24.48
CA LEU A 121 -7.22 5.76 -25.41
C LEU A 121 -5.89 6.18 -24.76
N GLU A 122 -5.93 6.45 -23.46
CA GLU A 122 -4.78 6.90 -22.67
C GLU A 122 -4.10 5.72 -21.95
N GLU A 123 -4.52 4.47 -22.24
CA GLU A 123 -3.97 3.22 -21.73
C GLU A 123 -3.91 3.13 -20.19
N TRP A 124 -4.85 3.76 -19.49
CA TRP A 124 -4.92 3.76 -18.02
C TRP A 124 -5.13 2.36 -17.46
N VAL A 125 -5.76 1.49 -18.24
CA VAL A 125 -5.80 0.06 -18.03
C VAL A 125 -5.36 -0.56 -19.34
N THR A 126 -4.17 -1.16 -19.30
CA THR A 126 -3.53 -1.77 -20.48
C THR A 126 -4.28 -3.04 -20.93
N TYR A 127 -3.88 -3.61 -22.07
CA TYR A 127 -4.50 -4.83 -22.61
C TYR A 127 -4.52 -6.01 -21.61
N ASP A 128 -3.54 -6.08 -20.72
CA ASP A 128 -3.41 -7.11 -19.70
C ASP A 128 -4.09 -6.72 -18.36
N GLY A 129 -4.63 -5.50 -18.28
CA GLY A 129 -5.30 -4.98 -17.11
C GLY A 129 -6.61 -5.71 -16.74
N VAL A 130 -6.96 -5.63 -15.47
CA VAL A 130 -8.13 -6.28 -14.87
C VAL A 130 -9.30 -5.31 -14.87
N VAL A 131 -10.43 -5.70 -15.47
CA VAL A 131 -11.65 -4.89 -15.49
C VAL A 131 -12.73 -5.61 -14.70
N LEU A 132 -13.08 -5.06 -13.54
CA LEU A 132 -14.12 -5.55 -12.64
C LEU A 132 -15.38 -4.70 -12.82
N ASP A 133 -16.12 -5.00 -13.90
CA ASP A 133 -17.38 -4.33 -14.30
C ASP A 133 -18.53 -5.34 -14.36
N ASP A 134 -18.92 -5.85 -13.19
CA ASP A 134 -20.09 -6.72 -13.06
C ASP A 134 -21.01 -6.16 -11.96
N GLU A 135 -22.10 -5.51 -12.37
CA GLU A 135 -23.10 -4.93 -11.47
C GLU A 135 -23.64 -5.97 -10.47
N SER A 136 -23.79 -7.23 -10.88
CA SER A 136 -24.34 -8.27 -10.01
C SER A 136 -23.40 -8.71 -8.89
N ILE A 137 -22.10 -8.40 -9.03
CA ILE A 137 -21.05 -8.73 -8.06
C ILE A 137 -20.64 -7.50 -7.26
N PHE A 138 -20.34 -6.39 -7.94
CA PHE A 138 -19.73 -5.20 -7.33
C PHE A 138 -20.66 -3.99 -7.22
N GLY A 139 -21.79 -4.01 -7.93
CA GLY A 139 -22.72 -2.88 -8.00
C GLY A 139 -23.25 -2.48 -6.61
N GLY A 140 -23.01 -1.22 -6.23
CA GLY A 140 -23.45 -0.67 -4.95
C GLY A 140 -22.62 -1.08 -3.73
N LEU A 141 -21.51 -1.79 -3.92
CA LEU A 141 -20.55 -2.05 -2.85
C LEU A 141 -19.67 -0.82 -2.59
N ASP A 142 -19.07 -0.78 -1.41
CA ASP A 142 -17.89 0.04 -1.16
C ASP A 142 -16.60 -0.73 -1.50
N LEU A 143 -15.48 -0.02 -1.52
CA LEU A 143 -14.18 -0.60 -1.87
C LEU A 143 -13.78 -1.75 -0.93
N ALA A 144 -14.08 -1.63 0.37
CA ALA A 144 -13.72 -2.66 1.34
C ALA A 144 -14.50 -3.96 1.07
N ALA A 145 -15.81 -3.86 0.85
CA ALA A 145 -16.64 -5.01 0.50
C ALA A 145 -16.23 -5.63 -0.86
N ALA A 146 -15.82 -4.82 -1.83
CA ALA A 146 -15.30 -5.34 -3.10
C ALA A 146 -13.98 -6.12 -2.92
N LEU A 147 -13.08 -5.64 -2.05
CA LEU A 147 -11.83 -6.35 -1.73
C LEU A 147 -12.07 -7.63 -0.94
N GLU A 148 -13.14 -7.75 -0.16
CA GLU A 148 -13.53 -9.01 0.47
C GLU A 148 -13.97 -10.07 -0.55
N ILE A 149 -14.53 -9.65 -1.68
CA ILE A 149 -14.95 -10.55 -2.78
C ILE A 149 -13.75 -10.97 -3.63
N PHE A 150 -12.76 -10.08 -3.80
CA PHE A 150 -11.55 -10.33 -4.60
C PHE A 150 -10.26 -9.98 -3.83
N PRO A 151 -9.97 -10.69 -2.72
CA PRO A 151 -8.82 -10.39 -1.86
C PRO A 151 -7.47 -10.72 -2.51
N GLU A 152 -7.46 -11.59 -3.54
CA GLU A 152 -6.26 -12.00 -4.26
C GLU A 152 -5.49 -10.83 -4.87
N ARG A 153 -6.21 -9.74 -5.20
CA ARG A 153 -5.60 -8.51 -5.72
C ARG A 153 -4.52 -7.96 -4.79
N VAL A 154 -4.68 -8.20 -3.50
CA VAL A 154 -3.78 -7.70 -2.45
C VAL A 154 -2.94 -8.82 -1.85
N ALA A 155 -3.55 -9.98 -1.60
CA ALA A 155 -2.95 -11.05 -0.80
C ALA A 155 -1.85 -11.83 -1.53
N ASN A 156 -1.80 -11.79 -2.86
CA ASN A 156 -0.83 -12.55 -3.65
C ASN A 156 0.51 -11.84 -3.83
N GLU A 157 0.61 -10.57 -3.44
CA GLU A 157 1.78 -9.75 -3.75
C GLU A 157 2.91 -9.94 -2.74
N PRO A 158 4.16 -10.13 -3.21
CA PRO A 158 5.30 -10.29 -2.34
C PRO A 158 5.62 -8.97 -1.63
N VAL A 159 5.70 -9.03 -0.31
CA VAL A 159 6.09 -7.92 0.55
C VAL A 159 7.55 -8.03 0.94
N ASN A 160 8.32 -6.95 0.75
CA ASN A 160 9.67 -6.83 1.32
C ASN A 160 9.60 -6.11 2.69
N PHE A 161 9.55 -6.90 3.76
CA PHE A 161 9.46 -6.37 5.13
C PHE A 161 10.72 -5.61 5.56
N GLU A 162 11.91 -6.04 5.13
CA GLU A 162 13.17 -5.39 5.49
C GLU A 162 13.22 -3.95 4.95
N VAL A 163 12.81 -3.77 3.69
CA VAL A 163 12.72 -2.43 3.07
C VAL A 163 11.70 -1.56 3.79
N ARG A 164 10.51 -2.09 4.12
CA ARG A 164 9.48 -1.33 4.86
C ARG A 164 9.96 -0.89 6.24
N GLU A 165 10.63 -1.78 6.97
CA GLU A 165 11.17 -1.48 8.30
C GLU A 165 12.30 -0.44 8.24
N GLU A 166 13.19 -0.54 7.24
CA GLU A 166 14.24 0.45 7.01
C GLU A 166 13.67 1.82 6.66
N SER A 167 12.73 1.88 5.71
CA SER A 167 12.04 3.12 5.33
C SER A 167 11.27 3.73 6.50
N LEU A 168 10.62 2.92 7.34
CA LEU A 168 9.94 3.40 8.54
C LEU A 168 10.92 4.02 9.53
N ARG A 169 12.06 3.36 9.79
CA ARG A 169 13.10 3.89 10.68
C ARG A 169 13.62 5.24 10.18
N HIS A 170 13.89 5.34 8.88
CA HIS A 170 14.32 6.60 8.26
C HIS A 170 13.25 7.69 8.37
N ALA A 171 11.99 7.35 8.16
CA ALA A 171 10.88 8.29 8.29
C ALA A 171 10.71 8.81 9.73
N ILE A 172 10.85 7.94 10.74
CA ILE A 172 10.81 8.34 12.16
C ILE A 172 11.96 9.31 12.46
N GLU A 173 13.19 8.97 12.06
CA GLU A 173 14.33 9.87 12.24
C GLU A 173 14.14 11.22 11.53
N HIS A 174 13.51 11.22 10.36
CA HIS A 174 13.23 12.44 9.60
C HIS A 174 12.15 13.29 10.27
N ALA A 175 11.11 12.65 10.79
CA ALA A 175 10.05 13.29 11.56
C ALA A 175 10.57 13.94 12.85
N GLU A 176 11.50 13.29 13.56
CA GLU A 176 12.11 13.83 14.78
C GLU A 176 13.04 15.04 14.55
N LYS A 177 13.65 15.13 13.36
CA LYS A 177 14.64 16.16 13.02
C LYS A 177 14.01 17.41 12.38
N GLY A 178 12.83 17.30 11.79
CA GLY A 178 12.17 18.38 11.06
C GLY A 178 11.03 19.04 11.83
N ASP A 179 10.57 20.18 11.31
CA ASP A 179 9.40 20.90 11.77
C ASP A 179 8.25 20.61 10.79
N TRP A 180 7.38 19.67 11.17
CA TRP A 180 6.33 19.09 10.32
C TRP A 180 4.93 19.43 10.80
N ASP A 181 4.77 20.53 11.54
CA ASP A 181 3.50 20.91 12.16
C ASP A 181 2.36 21.11 11.14
N GLU A 182 2.69 21.53 9.91
CA GLU A 182 1.72 21.73 8.82
C GLU A 182 1.44 20.44 8.02
N THR A 183 2.43 19.54 7.91
CA THR A 183 2.37 18.30 7.10
C THR A 183 2.91 17.10 7.89
N PRO A 184 2.27 16.70 9.02
CA PRO A 184 2.83 15.72 9.95
C PRO A 184 3.02 14.31 9.37
N LEU A 185 2.40 14.03 8.22
CA LEU A 185 2.51 12.74 7.51
C LEU A 185 3.53 12.76 6.37
N GLU A 186 4.03 13.93 5.96
CA GLU A 186 5.01 14.07 4.85
C GLU A 186 6.30 13.27 5.08
N PRO A 187 6.89 13.21 6.30
CA PRO A 187 8.08 12.39 6.55
C PRO A 187 7.90 10.91 6.25
N TYR A 188 6.65 10.44 6.28
CA TYR A 188 6.30 9.04 6.10
C TYR A 188 5.89 8.70 4.67
N ALA A 189 5.95 9.64 3.72
CA ALA A 189 5.55 9.45 2.33
C ALA A 189 6.25 8.26 1.66
N LEU A 190 7.57 8.14 1.81
CA LEU A 190 8.33 7.02 1.24
C LEU A 190 7.97 5.69 1.91
N TYR A 191 7.82 5.67 3.24
CA TYR A 191 7.37 4.47 3.96
C TYR A 191 5.97 4.03 3.49
N GLN A 192 5.05 4.98 3.32
CA GLN A 192 3.72 4.73 2.76
C GLN A 192 3.84 4.12 1.37
N ALA A 193 4.66 4.69 0.48
CA ALA A 193 4.91 4.15 -0.85
C ALA A 193 5.47 2.71 -0.81
N GLU A 194 6.40 2.39 0.09
CA GLU A 194 6.90 1.01 0.26
C GLU A 194 5.87 0.03 0.84
N CYS A 195 4.80 0.55 1.46
CA CYS A 195 3.69 -0.28 1.92
C CYS A 195 2.72 -0.69 0.82
N VAL A 196 2.66 0.05 -0.29
CA VAL A 196 1.72 -0.26 -1.37
C VAL A 196 2.14 -1.57 -2.05
N VAL A 197 1.17 -2.44 -2.28
CA VAL A 197 1.35 -3.66 -3.06
C VAL A 197 0.61 -3.63 -4.39
N THR A 198 -0.43 -2.82 -4.51
CA THR A 198 -1.22 -2.69 -5.74
C THR A 198 -1.94 -1.35 -5.81
N HIS A 199 -2.42 -0.98 -7.00
CA HIS A 199 -3.33 0.14 -7.20
C HIS A 199 -4.60 -0.29 -7.95
N MET A 200 -5.64 0.54 -7.84
CA MET A 200 -6.92 0.36 -8.52
C MET A 200 -7.50 1.73 -8.91
N TYR A 201 -8.17 1.78 -10.05
CA TYR A 201 -9.07 2.86 -10.44
C TYR A 201 -10.49 2.48 -10.10
N VAL A 202 -11.15 3.30 -9.29
CA VAL A 202 -12.51 3.06 -8.82
C VAL A 202 -13.46 4.04 -9.51
N GLU A 203 -14.41 3.48 -10.24
CA GLU A 203 -15.55 4.18 -10.80
C GLU A 203 -16.71 4.10 -9.80
N ASP A 204 -16.80 5.13 -8.96
CA ASP A 204 -17.86 5.31 -7.97
C ASP A 204 -18.88 6.37 -8.40
N ASP A 205 -19.83 6.71 -7.51
CA ASP A 205 -20.86 7.71 -7.80
C ASP A 205 -20.28 9.07 -8.19
N VAL A 206 -19.15 9.47 -7.61
CA VAL A 206 -18.50 10.73 -7.94
C VAL A 206 -17.93 10.69 -9.35
N ALA A 207 -17.28 9.59 -9.74
CA ALA A 207 -16.71 9.40 -11.06
C ALA A 207 -17.79 9.49 -12.15
N VAL A 208 -18.90 8.74 -12.02
CA VAL A 208 -19.98 8.72 -13.03
C VAL A 208 -20.74 10.04 -13.15
N ASN A 209 -20.61 10.91 -12.14
CA ASN A 209 -21.16 12.27 -12.15
C ASN A 209 -20.12 13.34 -12.53
N GLY A 210 -18.98 12.94 -13.12
CA GLY A 210 -17.97 13.84 -13.70
C GLY A 210 -16.89 14.32 -12.73
N GLY A 211 -16.76 13.71 -11.55
CA GLY A 211 -15.76 14.07 -10.54
C GLY A 211 -14.40 13.36 -10.68
N GLY A 212 -14.18 12.61 -11.76
CA GLY A 212 -12.95 11.85 -12.01
C GLY A 212 -12.89 10.51 -11.29
N LEU A 213 -12.09 9.58 -11.84
CA LEU A 213 -11.84 8.27 -11.23
C LEU A 213 -11.09 8.44 -9.91
N LEU A 214 -11.40 7.58 -8.94
CA LEU A 214 -10.60 7.50 -7.72
C LEU A 214 -9.44 6.54 -7.95
N HIS A 215 -8.21 7.03 -7.92
CA HIS A 215 -7.03 6.19 -7.92
C HIS A 215 -6.67 5.85 -6.48
N VAL A 216 -6.62 4.55 -6.16
CA VAL A 216 -6.39 4.05 -4.81
C VAL A 216 -5.15 3.17 -4.78
N PHE A 217 -4.30 3.38 -3.78
CA PHE A 217 -3.10 2.61 -3.49
C PHE A 217 -3.35 1.78 -2.24
N LEU A 218 -3.16 0.47 -2.33
CA LEU A 218 -3.53 -0.49 -1.28
C LEU A 218 -2.29 -1.18 -0.70
N ASP A 219 -2.29 -1.38 0.62
CA ASP A 219 -1.30 -2.21 1.31
C ASP A 219 -1.64 -3.70 1.24
N ASP A 220 -0.78 -4.56 1.77
CA ASP A 220 -0.91 -6.03 1.84
C ASP A 220 -2.10 -6.56 2.69
N ARG A 221 -2.91 -5.66 3.24
CA ARG A 221 -4.12 -5.97 4.01
C ARG A 221 -5.37 -5.30 3.44
N GLY A 222 -5.26 -4.63 2.29
CA GLY A 222 -6.36 -3.92 1.63
C GLY A 222 -6.68 -2.58 2.28
N ASN A 223 -5.82 -2.06 3.16
CA ASN A 223 -5.96 -0.70 3.65
C ASN A 223 -5.56 0.27 2.53
N VAL A 224 -6.35 1.33 2.38
CA VAL A 224 -5.94 2.48 1.58
C VAL A 224 -4.71 3.09 2.24
N VAL A 225 -3.61 3.11 1.49
CA VAL A 225 -2.40 3.85 1.87
C VAL A 225 -2.58 5.31 1.50
N ARG A 226 -2.95 5.55 0.24
CA ARG A 226 -3.21 6.88 -0.32
C ARG A 226 -4.23 6.78 -1.44
N GLN A 227 -4.99 7.85 -1.65
CA GLN A 227 -5.95 7.94 -2.76
C GLN A 227 -6.10 9.36 -3.27
N TRP A 228 -6.45 9.53 -4.54
CA TRP A 228 -6.81 10.84 -5.11
C TRP A 228 -7.74 10.71 -6.30
N ARG A 229 -8.37 11.82 -6.66
CA ARG A 229 -9.15 11.92 -7.89
C ARG A 229 -8.22 12.26 -9.04
N VAL A 230 -8.26 11.41 -10.05
CA VAL A 230 -7.60 11.63 -11.33
C VAL A 230 -8.19 12.89 -11.97
N GLN A 231 -7.32 13.80 -12.39
CA GLN A 231 -7.71 14.98 -13.14
C GLN A 231 -7.63 14.69 -14.65
N ASP A 232 -8.72 14.98 -15.37
CA ASP A 232 -8.80 14.87 -16.84
C ASP A 232 -8.17 16.10 -17.54
N ASP A 233 -7.03 16.56 -17.02
CA ASP A 233 -6.29 17.72 -17.53
C ASP A 233 -5.02 17.33 -18.31
N GLY A 234 -4.78 16.02 -18.46
CA GLY A 234 -3.61 15.46 -19.13
C GLY A 234 -2.29 15.62 -18.36
N SER A 235 -2.35 16.01 -17.08
CA SER A 235 -1.16 16.11 -16.21
C SER A 235 -0.74 14.76 -15.61
N GLU A 236 -1.66 13.80 -15.56
CA GLU A 236 -1.41 12.47 -15.03
C GLU A 236 -0.95 11.51 -16.14
N SER A 237 0.20 10.87 -15.91
CA SER A 237 0.76 9.89 -16.84
C SER A 237 0.04 8.54 -16.71
N ASN A 238 0.08 7.72 -17.76
CA ASN A 238 -0.35 6.32 -17.74
C ASN A 238 0.27 5.59 -16.53
N TYR A 239 -0.50 5.38 -15.46
CA TYR A 239 0.04 4.76 -14.26
C TYR A 239 0.28 3.26 -14.41
N ASP A 240 -0.27 2.54 -15.38
CA ASP A 240 0.12 1.14 -15.59
C ASP A 240 1.61 1.07 -15.99
N GLY A 241 2.03 1.96 -16.90
CA GLY A 241 3.44 2.12 -17.25
C GLY A 241 4.28 2.62 -16.07
N ALA A 242 3.80 3.65 -15.36
CA ALA A 242 4.52 4.21 -14.22
C ALA A 242 4.63 3.21 -13.04
N TRP A 243 3.62 2.36 -12.88
CA TRP A 243 3.53 1.29 -11.89
C TRP A 243 4.58 0.23 -12.15
N PHE A 244 4.63 -0.28 -13.39
CA PHE A 244 5.63 -1.24 -13.84
C PHE A 244 7.06 -0.72 -13.67
N GLU A 245 7.30 0.55 -14.03
CA GLU A 245 8.62 1.20 -13.90
C GLU A 245 8.94 1.64 -12.46
N ARG A 246 7.98 1.50 -11.52
CA ARG A 246 8.06 1.94 -10.11
C ARG A 246 8.33 3.45 -9.91
N VAL A 247 8.09 4.24 -10.96
CA VAL A 247 8.33 5.70 -10.94
C VAL A 247 7.20 6.46 -10.23
N TRP A 248 6.06 5.81 -10.00
CA TRP A 248 4.90 6.36 -9.27
C TRP A 248 5.19 6.74 -7.82
N LYS A 249 6.24 6.20 -7.19
CA LYS A 249 6.55 6.49 -5.78
C LYS A 249 6.86 7.96 -5.54
N GLY A 250 7.36 8.68 -6.55
CA GLY A 250 7.59 10.13 -6.48
C GLY A 250 6.30 10.94 -6.27
N ASP A 251 5.14 10.41 -6.69
CA ASP A 251 3.85 11.09 -6.48
C ASP A 251 3.38 11.10 -5.03
N PHE A 252 4.03 10.31 -4.16
CA PHE A 252 3.76 10.33 -2.72
C PHE A 252 4.51 11.47 -2.02
N GLU A 253 5.57 11.99 -2.64
CA GLU A 253 6.29 13.16 -2.14
C GLU A 253 5.38 14.40 -2.23
N GLY A 254 5.20 15.09 -1.10
CA GLY A 254 4.30 16.22 -0.96
C GLY A 254 2.84 15.87 -0.57
N GLU A 255 1.97 16.88 -0.67
CA GLU A 255 0.58 16.85 -0.18
C GLU A 255 -0.43 16.21 -1.16
N ARG A 256 0.05 15.47 -2.17
CA ARG A 256 -0.85 14.91 -3.19
C ARG A 256 -1.72 13.80 -2.59
N GLY A 257 -3.03 13.97 -2.70
CA GLY A 257 -3.99 12.94 -2.30
C GLY A 257 -4.18 12.81 -0.79
N GLU A 258 -5.16 12.00 -0.43
CA GLU A 258 -5.55 11.73 0.95
C GLU A 258 -4.84 10.47 1.45
N VAL A 259 -4.20 10.57 2.61
CA VAL A 259 -3.65 9.41 3.33
C VAL A 259 -4.79 8.62 3.95
N GLY A 260 -4.82 7.32 3.69
CA GLY A 260 -5.92 6.48 4.16
C GLY A 260 -5.93 6.27 5.68
N PRO A 261 -7.09 5.91 6.27
CA PRO A 261 -7.31 5.96 7.72
C PRO A 261 -6.32 5.13 8.56
N ALA A 262 -5.84 4.00 8.03
CA ALA A 262 -4.87 3.17 8.72
C ALA A 262 -3.52 3.86 8.91
N TYR A 263 -3.16 4.80 8.02
CA TYR A 263 -1.87 5.49 7.98
C TYR A 263 -1.91 6.91 8.56
N GLN A 264 -3.10 7.40 8.94
CA GLN A 264 -3.27 8.67 9.64
C GLN A 264 -2.77 8.57 11.10
N GLU A 265 -2.62 9.71 11.76
CA GLU A 265 -2.26 9.74 13.18
C GLU A 265 -3.27 8.96 14.04
N GLY A 266 -2.76 8.06 14.89
CA GLY A 266 -3.57 7.13 15.69
C GLY A 266 -4.13 5.93 14.93
N GLY A 267 -3.89 5.85 13.61
CA GLY A 267 -4.22 4.71 12.78
C GLY A 267 -3.33 3.50 13.09
N SER A 268 -3.81 2.30 12.77
CA SER A 268 -3.09 1.04 13.06
C SER A 268 -1.70 0.90 12.41
N ARG A 269 -1.42 1.70 11.39
CA ARG A 269 -0.16 1.78 10.63
C ARG A 269 0.34 3.22 10.48
N GLY A 270 -0.17 4.14 11.30
CA GLY A 270 0.21 5.55 11.28
C GLY A 270 0.97 5.97 12.53
N PRO A 271 1.46 7.21 12.58
CA PRO A 271 2.17 7.73 13.74
C PRO A 271 1.25 7.93 14.96
N PRO A 272 1.79 8.00 16.19
CA PRO A 272 3.17 7.68 16.53
C PRO A 272 3.43 6.17 16.40
N TYR A 273 4.54 5.82 15.76
CA TYR A 273 4.96 4.44 15.63
C TYR A 273 5.64 3.97 16.92
N THR A 274 5.19 2.84 17.47
CA THR A 274 5.91 2.14 18.53
C THR A 274 6.87 1.14 17.88
N LEU A 275 8.16 1.47 17.84
CA LEU A 275 9.23 0.52 17.47
C LEU A 275 9.51 -0.46 18.61
#